data_AF-A0A1I8C0Z5-F1
#
_entry.id   AF-A0A1I8C0Z5-F1
#
_cell.length_a   1.000
_cell.length_b   1.000
_cell.length_c   1.000
_cell.angle_alpha   90.00
_cell.angle_beta   90.00
_cell.angle_gamma   90.00
#
_symmetry.space_group_name_H-M   'P 1'
#
loop_
_entity.id
_entity.type
_entity.pdbx_description
1 polymer ?
#
loop_
_entity_poly.entity_id
_entity_poly.type
_entity_poly.pdbx_seq_one_letter_code
_entity_poly.pdbx_strand_id
1 'polypeptide(L)'
;MLQSWINLLFILIIFIFKTCYSVDVEIIHNRFQRTLGCSEQDHRSCDDVCKGDSYWYGFCSAWDGRDLKCSCSGYRSPLDGSVCGQSRQQKCMEECRGKGQESGGYCVVSPSSENRRGVPKCSCFGKPR
;
A
#
# COMPACT_ATOMS: atom_id res chain seq x y z
N MET A 1 -0.79 57.45 -4.95
CA MET A 1 -0.99 56.69 -3.71
C MET A 1 -1.80 55.39 -3.88
N LEU A 2 -2.70 55.26 -4.87
CA LEU A 2 -3.48 54.03 -5.11
C LEU A 2 -2.66 52.82 -5.59
N GLN A 3 -1.58 53.03 -6.36
CA GLN A 3 -0.80 51.93 -6.96
C GLN A 3 -0.02 51.08 -5.93
N SER A 4 0.41 51.68 -4.81
CA SER A 4 1.14 50.95 -3.76
C SER A 4 0.25 49.97 -2.97
N TRP A 5 -1.05 50.25 -2.86
CA TRP A 5 -1.98 49.39 -2.12
C TRP A 5 -2.33 48.10 -2.90
N ILE A 6 -2.41 48.19 -4.23
CA ILE A 6 -2.69 47.04 -5.11
C ILE A 6 -1.51 46.05 -5.08
N ASN A 7 -0.28 46.55 -5.08
CA ASN A 7 0.92 45.70 -4.99
C ASN A 7 1.02 44.96 -3.65
N LEU A 8 0.65 45.60 -2.54
CA LEU A 8 0.61 44.96 -1.22
C LEU A 8 -0.45 43.85 -1.16
N LEU A 9 -1.62 44.08 -1.76
CA LEU A 9 -2.70 43.09 -1.81
C LEU A 9 -2.28 41.86 -2.64
N PHE A 10 -1.60 42.07 -3.77
CA PHE A 10 -1.11 41.00 -4.63
C PHE A 10 -0.05 40.13 -3.95
N ILE A 11 0.89 40.75 -3.21
CA ILE A 11 1.91 40.02 -2.45
C ILE A 11 1.27 39.20 -1.33
N LEU A 12 0.28 39.74 -0.62
CA LEU A 12 -0.48 39.02 0.40
C LEU A 12 -1.22 37.80 -0.17
N ILE A 13 -1.86 37.93 -1.33
CA ILE A 13 -2.55 36.82 -2.01
C ILE A 13 -1.55 35.73 -2.42
N ILE A 14 -0.38 36.10 -2.95
CA ILE A 14 0.66 35.12 -3.33
C ILE A 14 1.20 34.39 -2.08
N PHE A 15 1.41 35.08 -0.96
CA PHE A 15 1.83 34.45 0.30
C PHE A 15 0.77 33.51 0.87
N ILE A 16 -0.52 33.87 0.80
CA ILE A 16 -1.63 33.00 1.22
C ILE A 16 -1.72 31.76 0.32
N PHE A 17 -1.64 31.93 -1.00
CA PHE A 17 -1.63 30.80 -1.94
C PHE A 17 -0.44 29.87 -1.70
N LYS A 18 0.76 30.42 -1.51
CA LYS A 18 1.97 29.62 -1.28
C LYS A 18 1.92 28.86 0.05
N THR A 19 1.38 29.46 1.10
CA THR A 19 1.24 28.81 2.42
C THR A 19 0.12 27.77 2.43
N CYS A 20 -1.03 28.01 1.78
CA CYS A 20 -2.08 26.99 1.65
C CYS A 20 -1.59 25.75 0.88
N TYR A 21 -0.93 25.93 -0.27
CA TYR A 21 -0.46 24.81 -1.08
C TYR A 21 0.62 23.96 -0.38
N SER A 22 1.44 24.56 0.50
CA SER A 22 2.47 23.81 1.24
C SER A 22 1.92 23.01 2.42
N VAL A 23 0.79 23.44 3.02
CA VAL A 23 0.21 22.78 4.20
C VAL A 23 -0.51 21.47 3.84
N ASP A 24 -1.07 21.35 2.64
CA ASP A 24 -1.80 20.14 2.23
C ASP A 24 -0.88 18.93 1.93
N VAL A 25 0.33 19.16 1.41
CA VAL A 25 1.24 18.05 1.04
C VAL A 25 1.87 17.39 2.27
N GLU A 26 2.23 18.17 3.28
CA GLU A 26 2.91 17.65 4.47
C GLU A 26 1.94 16.93 5.43
N ILE A 27 0.65 17.32 5.44
CA ILE A 27 -0.39 16.69 6.28
C ILE A 27 -0.85 15.35 5.68
N ILE A 28 -0.92 15.23 4.35
CA ILE A 28 -1.26 13.95 3.70
C ILE A 28 -0.12 12.93 3.90
N HIS A 29 1.14 13.37 3.81
CA HIS A 29 2.28 12.49 4.10
C HIS A 29 2.32 12.06 5.58
N ASN A 30 1.97 12.96 6.51
CA ASN A 30 1.97 12.68 7.94
C ASN A 30 0.81 11.79 8.42
N ARG A 31 -0.34 11.76 7.74
CA ARG A 31 -1.45 10.85 8.11
C ARG A 31 -1.16 9.40 7.75
N PHE A 32 -0.27 9.14 6.79
CA PHE A 32 0.13 7.78 6.42
C PHE A 32 1.30 7.24 7.28
N GLN A 33 1.96 8.11 8.07
CA GLN A 33 3.21 7.78 8.80
C GLN A 33 3.10 7.78 10.33
N ARG A 34 1.91 7.56 10.92
CA ARG A 34 1.80 7.41 12.39
C ARG A 34 1.49 5.97 12.81
N THR A 35 2.27 5.02 12.33
CA THR A 35 2.51 3.75 13.02
C THR A 35 3.89 3.86 13.66
N LEU A 36 3.93 3.90 14.99
CA LEU A 36 5.14 4.16 15.79
C LEU A 36 6.28 3.23 15.33
N GLY A 37 7.32 3.82 14.75
CA GLY A 37 8.57 3.13 14.41
C GLY A 37 8.62 2.41 13.05
N CYS A 38 7.53 2.36 12.27
CA CYS A 38 7.52 1.61 11.01
C CYS A 38 8.19 2.38 9.86
N SER A 39 9.15 1.74 9.18
CA SER A 39 9.71 2.19 7.92
C SER A 39 8.89 1.70 6.71
N GLU A 40 9.13 2.27 5.52
CA GLU A 40 8.51 1.78 4.28
C GLU A 40 8.87 0.30 4.00
N GLN A 41 10.05 -0.14 4.43
CA GLN A 41 10.47 -1.53 4.31
C GLN A 41 9.67 -2.46 5.23
N ASP A 42 9.31 -2.01 6.42
CA ASP A 42 8.47 -2.76 7.36
C ASP A 42 7.07 -2.94 6.81
N HIS A 43 6.50 -1.89 6.18
CA HIS A 43 5.21 -1.99 5.50
C HIS A 43 5.26 -3.00 4.35
N ARG A 44 6.31 -2.97 3.51
CA ARG A 44 6.48 -3.95 2.42
C ARG A 44 6.61 -5.38 2.95
N SER A 45 7.38 -5.58 4.01
CA SER A 45 7.57 -6.89 4.63
C SER A 45 6.26 -7.45 5.19
N CYS A 46 5.47 -6.62 5.88
CA CYS A 46 4.14 -7.01 6.34
C CYS A 46 3.19 -7.31 5.19
N ASP A 47 3.23 -6.52 4.12
CA ASP A 47 2.40 -6.75 2.93
C ASP A 47 2.72 -8.10 2.27
N ASP A 48 4.01 -8.44 2.15
CA ASP A 48 4.45 -9.71 1.57
C ASP A 48 3.99 -10.91 2.41
N VAL A 49 4.13 -10.83 3.75
CA VAL A 49 3.65 -11.86 4.68
C VAL A 49 2.14 -12.05 4.55
N CYS A 50 1.36 -10.96 4.63
CA CYS A 50 -0.10 -11.03 4.55
C CYS A 50 -0.58 -11.59 3.20
N LYS A 51 0.08 -11.23 2.09
CA LYS A 51 -0.23 -11.79 0.76
C LYS A 51 0.14 -13.26 0.65
N GLY A 52 1.17 -13.71 1.35
CA GLY A 52 1.49 -15.12 1.55
C GLY A 52 0.31 -15.93 2.09
N ASP A 53 -0.50 -15.31 2.95
CA ASP A 53 -1.68 -15.90 3.59
C ASP A 53 -3.01 -15.51 2.91
N SER A 54 -2.95 -15.05 1.66
CA SER A 54 -4.13 -14.69 0.84
C SER A 54 -4.98 -13.53 1.39
N TYR A 55 -4.36 -12.61 2.13
CA TYR A 55 -4.97 -11.31 2.42
C TYR A 55 -4.81 -10.34 1.25
N TRP A 56 -5.63 -9.29 1.22
CA TRP A 56 -5.58 -8.27 0.18
C TRP A 56 -4.35 -7.38 0.30
N TYR A 57 -4.03 -6.97 1.53
CA TYR A 57 -2.89 -6.12 1.84
C TYR A 57 -2.48 -6.24 3.32
N GLY A 58 -1.21 -6.00 3.60
CA GLY A 58 -0.65 -5.90 4.94
C GLY A 58 0.01 -4.55 5.23
N PHE A 59 0.01 -4.14 6.49
CA PHE A 59 0.78 -2.97 6.93
C PHE A 59 1.41 -3.18 8.30
N CYS A 60 2.56 -2.52 8.53
CA CYS A 60 3.16 -2.41 9.84
C CYS A 60 2.30 -1.50 10.73
N SER A 61 1.79 -2.04 11.83
CA SER A 61 1.01 -1.31 12.84
C SER A 61 1.88 -0.76 13.96
N ALA A 62 3.01 -1.40 14.26
CA ALA A 62 4.04 -0.91 15.18
C ALA A 62 5.38 -1.63 14.96
N TRP A 63 6.47 -0.94 15.29
CA TRP A 63 7.82 -1.48 15.40
C TRP A 63 8.47 -0.91 16.68
N ASP A 64 8.86 -1.78 17.60
CA ASP A 64 9.47 -1.39 18.88
C ASP A 64 11.00 -1.58 18.92
N GLY A 65 11.61 -1.85 17.76
CA GLY A 65 13.03 -2.16 17.62
C GLY A 65 13.38 -3.64 17.77
N ARG A 66 12.42 -4.50 18.13
CA ARG A 66 12.57 -5.94 18.22
C ARG A 66 11.53 -6.67 17.36
N ASP A 67 10.27 -6.34 17.57
CA ASP A 67 9.15 -7.08 17.01
C ASP A 67 8.35 -6.21 16.01
N LEU A 68 8.18 -6.76 14.81
CA LEU A 68 7.33 -6.17 13.77
C LEU A 68 5.89 -6.63 13.95
N LYS A 69 4.98 -5.69 14.20
CA LYS A 69 3.55 -5.99 14.29
C LYS A 69 2.88 -5.71 12.94
N CYS A 70 2.38 -6.75 12.29
CA CYS A 70 1.67 -6.66 11.03
C CYS A 70 0.16 -6.74 11.22
N SER A 71 -0.58 -5.95 10.42
CA SER A 71 -2.03 -6.00 10.32
C SER A 71 -2.42 -6.38 8.91
N CYS A 72 -3.12 -7.52 8.76
CA CYS A 72 -3.57 -8.03 7.47
C CYS A 72 -5.04 -7.69 7.23
N SER A 73 -5.34 -7.09 6.09
CA SER A 73 -6.71 -6.75 5.70
C SER A 73 -7.23 -7.74 4.67
N GLY A 74 -8.39 -8.32 4.93
CA GLY A 74 -9.05 -9.25 4.01
C GLY A 74 -9.60 -8.55 2.76
N TYR A 75 -9.99 -9.35 1.78
CA TYR A 75 -10.73 -8.87 0.61
C TYR A 75 -12.08 -8.28 1.02
N ARG A 76 -12.48 -7.20 0.35
CA ARG A 76 -13.81 -6.60 0.54
C ARG A 76 -14.82 -7.22 -0.42
N SER A 77 -16.03 -7.45 0.07
CA SER A 77 -17.16 -7.88 -0.75
C SER A 77 -17.30 -6.98 -2.00
N PRO A 78 -17.51 -7.56 -3.20
CA PRO A 78 -17.84 -8.97 -3.44
C PRO A 78 -16.63 -9.90 -3.60
N LEU A 79 -15.40 -9.39 -3.57
CA LEU A 79 -14.19 -10.20 -3.74
C LEU A 79 -13.98 -11.11 -2.54
N ASP A 80 -13.57 -12.35 -2.81
CA ASP A 80 -13.45 -13.37 -1.79
C ASP A 80 -12.06 -14.01 -1.82
N GLY A 81 -11.27 -13.79 -0.76
CA GLY A 81 -9.92 -14.33 -0.64
C GLY A 81 -9.86 -15.86 -0.63
N SER A 82 -10.95 -16.56 -0.30
CA SER A 82 -10.97 -18.04 -0.29
C SER A 82 -10.78 -18.66 -1.67
N VAL A 83 -10.99 -17.91 -2.77
CA VAL A 83 -10.66 -18.38 -4.13
C VAL A 83 -9.16 -18.55 -4.35
N CYS A 84 -8.34 -17.94 -3.47
CA CYS A 84 -6.90 -18.09 -3.38
C CYS A 84 -6.49 -19.11 -2.31
N GLY A 85 -7.30 -20.15 -2.05
CA GLY A 85 -6.96 -21.19 -1.08
C GLY A 85 -5.55 -21.79 -1.22
N GLN A 86 -5.10 -22.50 -0.18
CA GLN A 86 -3.70 -22.91 -0.02
C GLN A 86 -3.08 -23.62 -1.24
N SER A 87 -3.83 -24.46 -1.95
CA SER A 87 -3.36 -25.12 -3.18
C SER A 87 -3.04 -24.14 -4.30
N ARG A 88 -3.84 -23.08 -4.46
CA ARG A 88 -3.60 -22.03 -5.46
C ARG A 88 -2.43 -21.14 -5.06
N GLN A 89 -2.31 -20.81 -3.77
CA GLN A 89 -1.17 -20.07 -3.23
C GLN A 89 0.14 -20.82 -3.50
N GLN A 90 0.20 -22.12 -3.20
CA GLN A 90 1.36 -22.95 -3.47
C GLN A 90 1.71 -23.00 -4.97
N LYS A 91 0.71 -23.09 -5.84
CA LYS A 91 0.93 -23.05 -7.30
C LYS A 91 1.57 -21.72 -7.74
N CYS A 92 1.13 -20.58 -7.18
CA CYS A 92 1.73 -19.29 -7.48
C CYS A 92 3.17 -19.17 -6.96
N MET A 93 3.45 -19.75 -5.80
CA MET A 93 4.82 -19.84 -5.27
C MET A 93 5.75 -20.59 -6.24
N GLU A 94 5.32 -21.75 -6.72
CA GLU A 94 6.09 -22.59 -7.64
C GLU A 94 6.22 -21.94 -9.03
N GLU A 95 5.16 -21.35 -9.57
CA GLU A 95 5.17 -20.68 -10.87
C GLU A 95 6.17 -19.52 -10.90
N CYS A 96 6.22 -18.72 -9.83
CA CYS A 96 7.15 -17.60 -9.75
C CYS A 96 8.60 -18.05 -9.53
N ARG A 97 8.83 -19.09 -8.71
CA ARG A 97 10.16 -19.71 -8.59
C ARG A 97 10.66 -20.27 -9.91
N GLY A 98 9.79 -20.93 -10.68
CA GLY A 98 10.11 -21.43 -12.03
C GLY A 98 10.48 -20.33 -13.04
N LYS A 99 10.06 -19.08 -12.80
CA LYS A 99 10.42 -17.90 -13.60
C LYS A 99 11.69 -17.18 -13.10
N GLY A 100 12.40 -17.76 -12.13
CA GLY A 100 13.62 -17.18 -11.56
C GLY A 100 13.39 -16.21 -10.40
N GLN A 101 12.17 -16.15 -9.85
CA GLN A 101 11.87 -15.33 -8.69
C GLN A 101 11.96 -16.15 -7.41
N GLU A 102 13.11 -16.12 -6.74
CA GLU A 102 13.43 -16.99 -5.60
C GLU A 102 12.45 -16.87 -4.43
N SER A 103 12.01 -15.64 -4.14
CA SER A 103 10.98 -15.33 -3.14
C SER A 103 9.61 -15.97 -3.43
N GLY A 104 9.40 -16.47 -4.66
CA GLY A 104 8.13 -17.04 -5.10
C GLY A 104 7.09 -15.98 -5.40
N GLY A 105 5.83 -16.29 -5.12
CA GLY A 105 4.69 -15.47 -5.47
C GLY A 105 3.44 -15.83 -4.70
N TYR A 106 2.41 -15.02 -4.88
CA TYR A 106 1.17 -15.10 -4.14
C TYR A 106 -0.04 -15.07 -5.07
N CYS A 107 -1.14 -15.59 -4.57
CA CYS A 107 -2.42 -15.51 -5.23
C CYS A 107 -3.11 -14.19 -4.91
N VAL A 108 -3.60 -13.52 -5.93
CA VAL A 108 -4.37 -12.28 -5.86
C VAL A 108 -5.73 -12.47 -6.53
N VAL A 109 -6.79 -11.98 -5.88
CA VAL A 109 -8.13 -12.00 -6.46
C VAL A 109 -8.33 -10.76 -7.32
N SER A 110 -8.51 -10.96 -8.62
CA SER A 110 -8.82 -9.89 -9.57
C SER A 110 -10.34 -9.79 -9.79
N PRO A 111 -10.90 -8.57 -9.91
CA PRO A 111 -12.27 -8.39 -10.33
C PRO A 111 -12.56 -9.03 -11.70
N SER A 112 -13.77 -9.57 -11.87
CA SER A 112 -14.25 -10.14 -13.13
C SER A 112 -15.73 -9.82 -13.32
N SER A 113 -16.14 -9.53 -14.56
CA SER A 113 -17.55 -9.36 -14.94
C SER A 113 -18.34 -10.67 -14.87
N GLU A 114 -17.66 -11.80 -15.07
CA GLU A 114 -18.27 -13.14 -15.11
C GLU A 114 -18.34 -13.80 -13.73
N ASN A 115 -17.46 -13.40 -12.81
CA ASN A 115 -17.41 -13.95 -11.46
C ASN A 115 -17.35 -12.83 -10.42
N ARG A 116 -18.45 -12.61 -9.70
CA ARG A 116 -18.55 -11.59 -8.65
C ARG A 116 -17.56 -11.79 -7.51
N ARG A 117 -17.19 -13.04 -7.20
CA ARG A 117 -16.17 -13.36 -6.17
C ARG A 117 -14.75 -13.02 -6.61
N GLY A 118 -14.57 -12.69 -7.89
CA GLY A 118 -13.29 -12.46 -8.52
C GLY A 118 -12.61 -13.74 -8.99
N VAL A 119 -11.48 -13.58 -9.69
CA VAL A 119 -10.70 -14.66 -10.28
C VAL A 119 -9.28 -14.69 -9.71
N PRO A 120 -8.74 -15.86 -9.34
CA PRO A 120 -7.39 -15.96 -8.77
C PRO A 120 -6.31 -15.83 -9.84
N LYS A 121 -5.38 -14.89 -9.65
CA LYS A 121 -4.18 -14.70 -10.48
C LYS A 121 -2.92 -14.85 -9.63
N CYS A 122 -1.80 -15.19 -10.26
CA CYS A 122 -0.51 -15.23 -9.60
C CYS A 122 0.25 -13.93 -9.80
N SER A 123 0.87 -13.43 -8.74
CA SER A 123 1.81 -12.30 -8.75
C SER A 123 3.08 -12.72 -8.03
N CYS A 124 4.24 -12.32 -8.55
CA CYS A 124 5.51 -12.69 -7.96
C CYS A 124 5.96 -11.61 -6.96
N PHE A 125 6.53 -12.03 -5.84
CA PHE A 125 7.18 -11.11 -4.92
C PHE A 125 8.37 -10.44 -5.62
N GLY A 126 8.70 -9.20 -5.23
CA GLY A 126 9.89 -8.51 -5.75
C GLY A 126 11.18 -9.26 -5.41
N LYS A 127 12.30 -8.87 -6.03
CA LYS A 127 13.60 -9.41 -5.59
C LYS A 127 13.82 -8.99 -4.14
N PRO A 128 14.30 -9.88 -3.25
CA PRO A 128 14.79 -9.46 -1.95
C PRO A 128 15.88 -8.40 -2.20
N ARG A 129 15.78 -7.25 -1.52
CA ARG A 129 16.77 -6.18 -1.61
C ARG A 129 17.92 -6.45 -0.66
#